data_AF-A0AAN8ZZ47-F1
#
_entry.id   AF-A0AAN8ZZ47-F1
#
_cell.length_a   1.000
_cell.length_b   1.000
_cell.length_c   1.000
_cell.angle_alpha   90.00
_cell.angle_beta   90.00
_cell.angle_gamma   90.00
#
_symmetry.space_group_name_H-M   'P 1'
#
loop_
_entity.id
_entity.type
_entity.pdbx_description
1 polymer ?
#
loop_
_entity_poly.entity_id
_entity_poly.type
_entity_poly.pdbx_seq_one_letter_code
_entity_poly.pdbx_strand_id
1 'polypeptide(L)'
;YLYCDEIRLEPDTVLATLYAAKKYLVPHLAQQCVKFLEVSLTARNACLLLSQSRLFEEPELMTRCWEVIDAQAEMALQSEGFVDIDFPTLTSVLSRETLNCREIVLFDAALSWAEAECTRQEVDPTAENKRKVLGSALNLIRIPCMELGEFANGAAQSGILSLQETTDLFLHFTARNKPSVTLSHQSSTRIEETDLSQSSTIMLHMCFTDFSLQHTEAISGVIEVVWIPLILWLINGYL
;
A
#
# COMPACT_ATOMS: atom_id res chain seq x y z
N TYR A 1 -34.59 -14.01 -20.96
CA TYR A 1 -34.18 -15.40 -20.70
C TYR A 1 -35.34 -16.37 -20.51
N LEU A 2 -36.01 -16.49 -19.36
CA LEU A 2 -36.96 -17.60 -19.07
C LEU A 2 -38.07 -17.89 -20.11
N TYR A 3 -38.49 -16.89 -20.90
CA TYR A 3 -39.55 -17.06 -21.92
C TYR A 3 -39.03 -17.12 -23.36
N CYS A 4 -37.84 -16.58 -23.63
CA CYS A 4 -37.36 -16.36 -25.01
C CYS A 4 -35.93 -16.89 -25.25
N ASP A 5 -35.27 -17.44 -24.23
CA ASP A 5 -33.86 -17.85 -24.19
C ASP A 5 -32.81 -16.81 -24.63
N GLU A 6 -33.23 -15.56 -24.88
CA GLU A 6 -32.31 -14.45 -25.16
C GLU A 6 -31.68 -13.90 -23.87
N ILE A 7 -30.37 -13.65 -23.94
CA ILE A 7 -29.55 -13.02 -22.90
C ILE A 7 -28.77 -11.87 -23.52
N ARG A 8 -28.84 -10.69 -22.90
CA ARG A 8 -27.93 -9.57 -23.16
C ARG A 8 -27.27 -9.23 -21.84
N LEU A 9 -25.94 -9.43 -21.77
CA LEU A 9 -25.15 -9.16 -20.58
C LEU A 9 -24.42 -7.83 -20.76
N GLU A 10 -24.49 -6.97 -19.76
CA GLU A 10 -23.76 -5.72 -19.69
C GLU A 10 -22.85 -5.75 -18.44
N PRO A 11 -21.68 -5.09 -18.46
CA PRO A 11 -20.74 -5.10 -17.34
C PRO A 11 -21.34 -4.63 -16.01
N ASP A 12 -22.27 -3.68 -16.06
CA ASP A 12 -22.88 -3.10 -14.86
C ASP A 12 -24.00 -3.98 -14.29
N THR A 13 -24.66 -4.78 -15.14
CA THR A 13 -25.83 -5.59 -14.77
C THR A 13 -25.52 -7.08 -14.63
N VAL A 14 -24.35 -7.54 -15.07
CA VAL A 14 -23.98 -8.97 -15.06
C VAL A 14 -23.91 -9.53 -13.64
N LEU A 15 -23.41 -8.77 -12.65
CA LEU A 15 -23.35 -9.24 -11.26
C LEU A 15 -24.75 -9.42 -10.65
N ALA A 16 -25.65 -8.46 -10.89
CA ALA A 16 -27.05 -8.57 -10.47
C ALA A 16 -27.77 -9.72 -11.19
N THR A 17 -27.44 -9.95 -12.47
CA THR A 17 -27.99 -11.05 -13.26
C THR A 17 -27.47 -12.40 -12.77
N LEU A 18 -26.18 -12.51 -12.40
CA LEU A 18 -25.59 -13.70 -11.80
C LEU A 18 -26.25 -14.00 -10.44
N TYR A 19 -26.47 -12.99 -9.60
CA TYR A 19 -27.20 -13.13 -8.34
C TYR A 19 -28.60 -13.68 -8.57
N ALA A 20 -29.36 -13.13 -9.52
CA ALA A 20 -30.68 -13.61 -9.88
C ALA A 20 -30.63 -15.05 -10.43
N ALA A 21 -29.68 -15.35 -11.31
CA ALA A 21 -29.50 -16.68 -11.89
C ALA A 21 -29.27 -17.74 -10.82
N LYS A 22 -28.44 -17.45 -9.82
CA LYS A 22 -28.23 -18.34 -8.66
C LYS A 22 -29.49 -18.43 -7.79
N LYS A 23 -30.11 -17.30 -7.47
CA LYS A 23 -31.31 -17.24 -6.62
C LYS A 23 -32.49 -18.04 -7.20
N TYR A 24 -32.68 -18.00 -8.51
CA TYR A 24 -33.73 -18.74 -9.22
C TYR A 24 -33.27 -20.10 -9.77
N LEU A 25 -32.07 -20.57 -9.39
CA LEU A 25 -31.51 -21.87 -9.77
C LEU A 25 -31.50 -22.11 -11.29
N VAL A 26 -31.03 -21.13 -12.05
CA VAL A 26 -30.87 -21.20 -13.52
C VAL A 26 -29.38 -21.38 -13.86
N PRO A 27 -28.85 -22.62 -13.83
CA PRO A 27 -27.41 -22.87 -13.92
C PRO A 27 -26.82 -22.44 -15.27
N HIS A 28 -27.56 -22.60 -16.36
CA HIS A 28 -27.09 -22.19 -17.68
C HIS A 28 -26.85 -20.68 -17.78
N LEU A 29 -27.76 -19.87 -17.20
CA LEU A 29 -27.59 -18.42 -17.14
C LEU A 29 -26.42 -18.02 -16.25
N ALA A 30 -26.26 -18.69 -15.10
CA ALA A 30 -25.13 -18.44 -14.20
C ALA A 30 -23.79 -18.72 -14.89
N GLN A 31 -23.66 -19.85 -15.59
CA GLN A 31 -22.46 -20.20 -16.35
C GLN A 31 -22.13 -19.16 -17.44
N GLN A 32 -23.13 -18.66 -18.15
CA GLN A 32 -22.93 -17.61 -19.16
C GLN A 32 -22.45 -16.29 -18.52
N CYS A 33 -23.00 -15.94 -17.36
CA CYS A 33 -22.56 -14.76 -16.61
C CYS A 33 -21.10 -14.90 -16.13
N VAL A 34 -20.72 -16.06 -15.60
CA VAL A 34 -19.33 -16.33 -15.15
C VAL A 34 -18.37 -16.26 -16.34
N LYS A 35 -18.69 -16.89 -17.49
CA LYS A 35 -17.86 -16.79 -18.70
C LYS A 35 -17.70 -15.36 -19.19
N PHE A 36 -18.77 -14.56 -19.14
CA PHE A 36 -18.70 -13.15 -19.50
C PHE A 36 -17.77 -12.39 -18.54
N LEU A 37 -17.90 -12.64 -17.23
CA LEU A 37 -17.04 -12.04 -16.21
C LEU A 37 -15.57 -12.39 -16.42
N GLU A 38 -15.25 -13.65 -16.73
CA GLU A 38 -13.89 -14.10 -17.05
C GLU A 38 -13.29 -13.38 -18.26
N VAL A 39 -14.07 -13.18 -19.32
CA VAL A 39 -13.59 -12.48 -20.54
C VAL A 39 -13.44 -10.97 -20.29
N SER A 40 -14.27 -10.39 -19.43
CA SER A 40 -14.23 -8.97 -19.06
C SER A 40 -13.27 -8.65 -17.90
N LEU A 41 -12.59 -9.66 -17.36
CA LEU A 41 -11.70 -9.52 -16.22
C LEU A 41 -10.46 -8.70 -16.61
N THR A 42 -10.20 -7.64 -15.85
CA THR A 42 -9.06 -6.74 -16.03
C THR A 42 -8.46 -6.41 -14.66
N ALA A 43 -7.20 -5.96 -14.61
CA ALA A 43 -6.57 -5.56 -13.34
C ALA A 43 -7.41 -4.53 -12.55
N ARG A 44 -8.11 -3.63 -13.27
CA ARG A 44 -8.91 -2.56 -12.65
C ARG A 44 -10.18 -3.04 -11.94
N ASN A 45 -10.81 -4.11 -12.44
CA ASN A 45 -12.03 -4.66 -11.85
C ASN A 45 -11.78 -5.94 -11.05
N ALA A 46 -10.58 -6.52 -11.12
CA ALA A 46 -10.25 -7.78 -10.47
C ALA A 46 -10.43 -7.74 -8.94
N CYS A 47 -10.04 -6.64 -8.28
CA CYS A 47 -10.20 -6.50 -6.83
C CYS A 47 -11.68 -6.49 -6.40
N LEU A 48 -12.51 -5.72 -7.11
CA LEU A 48 -13.94 -5.69 -6.87
C LEU A 48 -14.56 -7.05 -7.16
N LEU A 49 -14.27 -7.66 -8.32
CA LEU A 49 -14.77 -8.98 -8.70
C LEU A 49 -14.33 -10.08 -7.73
N LEU A 50 -13.15 -9.98 -7.13
CA LEU A 50 -12.69 -10.91 -6.09
C LEU A 50 -13.58 -10.82 -4.84
N SER A 51 -13.91 -9.62 -4.37
CA SER A 51 -14.84 -9.44 -3.23
C SER A 51 -16.21 -10.04 -3.53
N GLN A 52 -16.72 -9.82 -4.75
CA GLN A 52 -18.03 -10.29 -5.18
C GLN A 52 -18.06 -11.80 -5.43
N SER A 53 -17.04 -12.37 -6.04
CA SER A 53 -16.95 -13.82 -6.31
C SER A 53 -16.91 -14.66 -5.03
N ARG A 54 -16.37 -14.12 -3.94
CA ARG A 54 -16.50 -14.73 -2.59
C ARG A 54 -17.96 -14.79 -2.14
N LEU A 55 -18.77 -13.76 -2.39
CA LEU A 55 -20.20 -13.75 -2.06
C LEU A 55 -20.99 -14.75 -2.91
N PHE A 56 -20.56 -14.97 -4.16
CA PHE A 56 -21.19 -15.92 -5.05
C PHE A 56 -20.70 -17.36 -4.88
N GLU A 57 -19.67 -17.63 -4.06
CA GLU A 57 -19.08 -18.97 -3.89
C GLU A 57 -18.61 -19.60 -5.24
N GLU A 58 -17.99 -18.81 -6.11
CA GLU A 58 -17.46 -19.27 -7.41
C GLU A 58 -15.93 -19.41 -7.38
N PRO A 59 -15.38 -20.62 -7.10
CA PRO A 59 -13.94 -20.81 -6.91
C PRO A 59 -13.12 -20.65 -8.19
N GLU A 60 -13.68 -20.99 -9.35
CA GLU A 60 -12.99 -20.85 -10.64
C GLU A 60 -12.75 -19.38 -10.97
N LEU A 61 -13.78 -18.54 -10.81
CA LEU A 61 -13.67 -17.09 -11.00
C LEU A 61 -12.72 -16.45 -9.98
N MET A 62 -12.77 -16.88 -8.70
CA MET A 62 -11.83 -16.41 -7.68
C MET A 62 -10.38 -16.70 -8.07
N THR A 63 -10.10 -17.91 -8.58
CA THR A 63 -8.75 -18.30 -9.01
C THR A 63 -8.26 -17.41 -10.14
N ARG A 64 -9.11 -17.15 -11.14
CA ARG A 64 -8.78 -16.23 -12.24
C ARG A 64 -8.54 -14.79 -11.78
N CYS A 65 -9.36 -14.29 -10.85
CA CYS A 65 -9.15 -12.96 -10.28
C CYS A 65 -7.76 -12.87 -9.62
N TRP A 66 -7.37 -13.90 -8.86
CA TRP A 66 -6.06 -13.95 -8.24
C TRP A 66 -4.91 -14.00 -9.24
N GLU A 67 -5.01 -14.79 -10.31
CA GLU A 67 -4.00 -14.84 -11.37
C GLU A 67 -3.75 -13.45 -11.98
N VAL A 68 -4.83 -12.69 -12.25
CA VAL A 68 -4.72 -11.33 -12.80
C VAL A 68 -4.13 -10.36 -11.78
N ILE A 69 -4.53 -10.45 -10.52
CA ILE A 69 -3.98 -9.61 -9.44
C ILE A 69 -2.49 -9.90 -9.22
N ASP A 70 -2.07 -11.17 -9.21
CA ASP A 70 -0.65 -11.52 -9.05
C ASP A 70 0.19 -11.06 -10.26
N ALA A 71 -0.35 -11.20 -11.48
CA ALA A 71 0.33 -10.79 -12.71
C ALA A 71 0.42 -9.26 -12.89
N GLN A 72 -0.59 -8.52 -12.44
CA GLN A 72 -0.73 -7.07 -12.64
C GLN A 72 -1.05 -6.34 -11.32
N ALA A 73 -0.29 -6.66 -10.27
CA ALA A 73 -0.52 -6.16 -8.91
C ALA A 73 -0.51 -4.62 -8.84
N GLU A 74 0.48 -3.95 -9.44
CA GLU A 74 0.56 -2.49 -9.39
C GLU A 74 -0.67 -1.80 -10.01
N MET A 75 -1.14 -2.28 -11.16
CA MET A 75 -2.32 -1.74 -11.82
C MET A 75 -3.62 -2.03 -11.05
N ALA A 76 -3.69 -3.20 -10.39
CA ALA A 76 -4.85 -3.59 -9.60
C ALA A 76 -4.95 -2.74 -8.32
N LEU A 77 -3.83 -2.52 -7.63
CA LEU A 77 -3.76 -1.73 -6.39
C LEU A 77 -4.01 -0.24 -6.62
N GLN A 78 -3.59 0.30 -7.76
CA GLN A 78 -3.85 1.70 -8.15
C GLN A 78 -5.26 1.93 -8.72
N SER A 79 -6.06 0.88 -8.88
CA SER A 79 -7.38 1.02 -9.45
C SER A 79 -8.38 1.59 -8.45
N GLU A 80 -9.35 2.36 -8.94
CA GLU A 80 -10.47 2.86 -8.13
C GLU A 80 -11.26 1.69 -7.51
N GLY A 81 -11.32 0.54 -8.18
CA GLY A 81 -11.98 -0.66 -7.68
C GLY A 81 -11.30 -1.29 -6.45
N PHE A 82 -10.06 -0.94 -6.14
CA PHE A 82 -9.40 -1.37 -4.89
C PHE A 82 -9.94 -0.63 -3.67
N VAL A 83 -10.37 0.62 -3.85
CA VAL A 83 -10.83 1.49 -2.77
C VAL A 83 -12.16 1.01 -2.17
N ASP A 84 -12.99 0.36 -3.00
CA ASP A 84 -14.33 -0.09 -2.60
C ASP A 84 -14.36 -1.47 -1.92
N ILE A 85 -13.23 -2.18 -1.81
CA ILE A 85 -13.20 -3.56 -1.30
C ILE A 85 -13.45 -3.66 0.22
N ASP A 86 -13.91 -4.82 0.67
CA ASP A 86 -14.08 -5.12 2.10
C ASP A 86 -12.74 -5.38 2.81
N PHE A 87 -12.69 -5.07 4.11
CA PHE A 87 -11.53 -5.30 4.99
C PHE A 87 -10.96 -6.75 4.95
N PRO A 88 -11.78 -7.82 4.91
CA PRO A 88 -11.25 -9.19 4.79
C PRO A 88 -10.56 -9.46 3.45
N THR A 89 -11.02 -8.81 2.38
CA THR A 89 -10.43 -8.93 1.03
C THR A 89 -9.11 -8.18 1.00
N LEU A 90 -9.07 -6.96 1.55
CA LEU A 90 -7.82 -6.21 1.74
C LEU A 90 -6.79 -7.01 2.51
N THR A 91 -7.17 -7.55 3.67
CA THR A 91 -6.29 -8.38 4.52
C THR A 91 -5.75 -9.59 3.75
N SER A 92 -6.61 -10.24 2.95
CA SER A 92 -6.21 -11.38 2.12
C SER A 92 -5.20 -10.96 1.05
N VAL A 93 -5.41 -9.82 0.38
CA VAL A 93 -4.46 -9.28 -0.62
C VAL A 93 -3.13 -8.94 0.04
N LEU A 94 -3.12 -8.17 1.14
CA LEU A 94 -1.91 -7.76 1.84
C LEU A 94 -1.12 -8.93 2.43
N SER A 95 -1.80 -10.01 2.84
CA SER A 95 -1.13 -11.20 3.39
C SER A 95 -0.37 -12.05 2.34
N ARG A 96 -0.58 -11.81 1.05
CA ARG A 96 -0.04 -12.67 -0.01
C ARG A 96 1.39 -12.33 -0.39
N GLU A 97 2.25 -13.33 -0.31
CA GLU A 97 3.64 -13.25 -0.75
C GLU A 97 3.81 -13.32 -2.28
N THR A 98 2.78 -13.72 -3.02
CA THR A 98 2.85 -13.93 -4.49
C THR A 98 2.69 -12.66 -5.33
N LEU A 99 2.29 -11.53 -4.74
CA LEU A 99 2.07 -10.29 -5.48
C LEU A 99 3.38 -9.81 -6.14
N ASN A 100 3.34 -9.45 -7.41
CA ASN A 100 4.50 -8.89 -8.09
C ASN A 100 4.47 -7.35 -8.03
N CYS A 101 4.65 -6.77 -6.84
CA CYS A 101 4.66 -5.31 -6.65
C CYS A 101 5.68 -4.86 -5.60
N ARG A 102 6.11 -3.59 -5.70
CA ARG A 102 6.92 -2.92 -4.67
C ARG A 102 6.08 -2.67 -3.42
N GLU A 103 6.72 -2.74 -2.26
CA GLU A 103 6.04 -2.60 -0.98
C GLU A 103 5.47 -1.18 -0.77
N ILE A 104 6.12 -0.15 -1.34
CA ILE A 104 5.60 1.22 -1.33
C ILE A 104 4.21 1.34 -1.97
N VAL A 105 3.97 0.60 -3.07
CA VAL A 105 2.67 0.61 -3.77
C VAL A 105 1.60 -0.03 -2.91
N LEU A 106 1.94 -1.08 -2.15
CA LEU A 106 1.03 -1.70 -1.18
C LEU A 106 0.68 -0.74 -0.05
N PHE A 107 1.66 0.02 0.43
CA PHE A 107 1.44 1.03 1.46
C PHE A 107 0.54 2.16 0.96
N ASP A 108 0.84 2.75 -0.19
CA ASP A 108 0.04 3.82 -0.78
C ASP A 108 -1.40 3.36 -1.09
N ALA A 109 -1.56 2.12 -1.56
CA ALA A 109 -2.88 1.53 -1.78
C ALA A 109 -3.65 1.35 -0.46
N ALA A 110 -2.98 0.87 0.60
CA ALA A 110 -3.58 0.75 1.92
C ALA A 110 -3.97 2.13 2.50
N LEU A 111 -3.17 3.18 2.27
CA LEU A 111 -3.50 4.55 2.64
C LEU A 111 -4.74 5.06 1.91
N SER A 112 -4.81 4.82 0.60
CA SER A 112 -5.93 5.23 -0.24
C SER A 112 -7.22 4.52 0.19
N TRP A 113 -7.13 3.22 0.48
CA TRP A 113 -8.25 2.45 1.02
C TRP A 113 -8.69 2.98 2.40
N ALA A 114 -7.75 3.27 3.30
CA ALA A 114 -8.07 3.81 4.62
C ALA A 114 -8.75 5.18 4.57
N GLU A 115 -8.34 6.04 3.63
CA GLU A 115 -8.95 7.35 3.43
C GLU A 115 -10.39 7.26 2.94
N ALA A 116 -10.65 6.36 1.99
CA ALA A 116 -12.01 6.12 1.53
C ALA A 116 -12.88 5.47 2.59
N GLU A 117 -12.35 4.51 3.36
CA GLU A 117 -13.09 3.89 4.44
C GLU A 117 -13.39 4.89 5.57
N CYS A 118 -12.46 5.81 5.89
CA CYS A 118 -12.77 6.94 6.78
C CYS A 118 -13.91 7.81 6.23
N THR A 119 -13.91 8.08 4.92
CA THR A 119 -14.98 8.83 4.25
C THR A 119 -16.32 8.09 4.32
N ARG A 120 -16.32 6.76 4.17
CA ARG A 120 -17.52 5.89 4.29
C ARG A 120 -18.06 5.85 5.72
N GLN A 121 -17.20 5.96 6.72
CA GLN A 121 -17.57 6.01 8.13
C GLN A 121 -17.91 7.43 8.63
N GLU A 122 -17.89 8.45 7.75
CA GLU A 122 -18.08 9.87 8.09
C GLU A 122 -17.11 10.39 9.16
N VAL A 123 -15.89 9.85 9.18
CA VAL A 123 -14.83 10.25 10.11
C VAL A 123 -13.75 11.02 9.36
N ASP A 124 -13.23 12.09 9.97
CA ASP A 124 -12.13 12.85 9.38
C ASP A 124 -10.91 11.95 9.10
N PRO A 125 -10.30 12.05 7.89
CA PRO A 125 -9.17 11.22 7.46
C PRO A 125 -7.85 11.64 8.12
N THR A 126 -7.84 11.72 9.46
CA THR A 126 -6.63 11.94 10.26
C THR A 126 -5.78 10.68 10.32
N ALA A 127 -4.47 10.83 10.54
CA ALA A 127 -3.53 9.71 10.62
C ALA A 127 -3.92 8.68 11.69
N GLU A 128 -4.43 9.12 12.84
CA GLU A 128 -4.91 8.24 13.90
C GLU A 128 -6.14 7.42 13.48
N ASN A 129 -7.08 8.03 12.75
CA ASN A 129 -8.28 7.35 12.28
C ASN A 129 -7.94 6.37 11.16
N LYS A 130 -7.08 6.76 10.22
CA LYS A 130 -6.53 5.84 9.20
C LYS A 130 -5.85 4.64 9.85
N ARG A 131 -5.07 4.85 10.93
CA ARG A 131 -4.45 3.77 11.71
C ARG A 131 -5.49 2.87 12.38
N LYS A 132 -6.55 3.44 12.97
CA LYS A 132 -7.63 2.65 13.61
C LYS A 132 -8.37 1.78 12.59
N VAL A 133 -8.65 2.33 11.42
CA VAL A 133 -9.36 1.64 10.33
C VAL A 133 -8.52 0.52 9.73
N LEU A 134 -7.22 0.76 9.52
CA LEU A 134 -6.32 -0.29 9.03
C LEU A 134 -6.00 -1.33 10.10
N GLY A 135 -5.87 -0.94 11.36
CA GLY A 135 -5.68 -1.85 12.50
C GLY A 135 -4.60 -2.89 12.26
N SER A 136 -5.00 -4.17 12.19
CA SER A 136 -4.10 -5.31 11.96
C SER A 136 -3.52 -5.39 10.54
N ALA A 137 -4.14 -4.73 9.56
CA ALA A 137 -3.69 -4.76 8.16
C ALA A 137 -2.33 -4.06 7.99
N LEU A 138 -2.01 -3.05 8.81
CA LEU A 138 -0.70 -2.39 8.79
C LEU A 138 0.44 -3.35 9.10
N ASN A 139 0.22 -4.31 10.00
CA ASN A 139 1.25 -5.28 10.40
C ASN A 139 1.53 -6.33 9.32
N LEU A 140 0.67 -6.43 8.30
CA LEU A 140 0.89 -7.34 7.17
C LEU A 140 1.86 -6.76 6.15
N ILE A 141 1.97 -5.42 6.10
CA ILE A 141 2.87 -4.72 5.20
C ILE A 141 4.30 -4.82 5.75
N ARG A 142 5.22 -5.30 4.92
CA ARG A 142 6.63 -5.51 5.28
C ARG A 142 7.41 -4.22 5.06
N ILE A 143 7.13 -3.22 5.89
CA ILE A 143 7.80 -1.90 5.85
C ILE A 143 9.34 -2.00 5.79
N PRO A 144 10.02 -2.95 6.46
CA PRO A 144 11.47 -3.12 6.35
C PRO A 144 12.00 -3.52 4.96
N CYS A 145 11.14 -3.96 4.04
CA CYS A 145 11.49 -4.29 2.66
C CYS A 145 11.41 -3.09 1.70
N MET A 146 10.98 -1.92 2.17
CA MET A 146 11.01 -0.68 1.39
C MET A 146 12.41 -0.07 1.35
N GLU A 147 12.68 0.77 0.34
CA GLU A 147 13.90 1.56 0.32
C GLU A 147 13.83 2.70 1.35
N LEU A 148 14.98 3.06 1.96
CA LEU A 148 15.04 4.12 2.98
C LEU A 148 14.48 5.45 2.48
N GLY A 149 14.70 5.80 1.21
CA GLY A 149 14.15 7.01 0.60
C GLY A 149 12.62 7.00 0.48
N GLU A 150 12.04 5.86 0.11
CA GLU A 150 10.58 5.68 0.03
C GLU A 150 9.95 5.70 1.43
N PHE A 151 10.61 5.07 2.41
CA PHE A 151 10.19 5.12 3.81
C PHE A 151 10.20 6.55 4.38
N ALA A 152 11.27 7.30 4.14
CA ALA A 152 11.42 8.66 4.66
C ALA A 152 10.42 9.65 4.04
N ASN A 153 10.10 9.49 2.75
CA ASN A 153 9.18 10.37 2.03
C ASN A 153 7.70 9.98 2.18
N GLY A 154 7.39 8.70 2.37
CA GLY A 154 6.02 8.20 2.50
C GLY A 154 5.64 7.91 3.95
N ALA A 155 6.07 6.74 4.44
CA ALA A 155 5.60 6.20 5.72
C ALA A 155 5.96 7.08 6.93
N ALA A 156 7.17 7.65 6.97
CA ALA A 156 7.61 8.51 8.06
C ALA A 156 6.82 9.84 8.13
N GLN A 157 6.46 10.42 6.98
CA GLN A 157 5.70 11.68 6.90
C GLN A 157 4.19 11.47 7.08
N SER A 158 3.68 10.26 6.76
CA SER A 158 2.26 9.93 6.86
C SER A 158 1.68 10.03 8.29
N GLY A 159 2.54 9.98 9.31
CA GLY A 159 2.13 10.04 10.72
C GLY A 159 1.33 8.84 11.22
N ILE A 160 1.21 7.78 10.41
CA ILE A 160 0.45 6.56 10.75
C ILE A 160 1.26 5.62 11.63
N LEU A 161 2.59 5.64 11.48
CA LEU A 161 3.51 4.93 12.36
C LEU A 161 3.74 5.72 13.65
N SER A 162 3.81 5.00 14.76
CA SER A 162 4.14 5.60 16.04
C SER A 162 5.62 5.95 16.07
N LEU A 163 5.99 6.95 16.87
CA LEU A 163 7.38 7.39 16.97
C LEU A 163 8.34 6.25 17.35
N GLN A 164 7.88 5.29 18.16
CA GLN A 164 8.65 4.09 18.51
C GLN A 164 8.88 3.19 17.29
N GLU A 165 7.83 2.88 16.52
CA GLU A 165 7.93 2.05 15.31
C GLU A 165 8.84 2.72 14.25
N THR A 166 8.70 4.03 14.05
CA THR A 166 9.57 4.78 13.11
C THR A 166 11.03 4.73 13.54
N THR A 167 11.30 4.86 14.83
CA THR A 167 12.66 4.80 15.38
C THR A 167 13.26 3.40 15.23
N ASP A 168 12.49 2.36 15.53
CA ASP A 168 12.93 0.96 15.40
C ASP A 168 13.18 0.58 13.93
N LEU A 169 12.33 1.04 13.02
CA LEU A 169 12.53 0.86 11.57
C LEU A 169 13.76 1.61 11.07
N PHE A 170 13.97 2.85 11.50
CA PHE A 170 15.15 3.63 11.15
C PHE A 170 16.45 2.97 11.66
N LEU A 171 16.42 2.43 12.89
CA LEU A 171 17.53 1.65 13.43
C LEU A 171 17.76 0.37 12.61
N HIS A 172 16.71 -0.30 12.14
CA HIS A 172 16.86 -1.47 11.27
C HIS A 172 17.56 -1.13 9.93
N PHE A 173 17.30 0.05 9.34
CA PHE A 173 17.95 0.48 8.10
C PHE A 173 19.40 0.98 8.29
N THR A 174 19.71 1.54 9.46
CA THR A 174 21.00 2.22 9.70
C THR A 174 22.00 1.42 10.55
N ALA A 175 21.53 0.45 11.33
CA ALA A 175 22.39 -0.33 12.23
C ALA A 175 23.09 -1.51 11.51
N ARG A 176 24.42 -1.56 11.60
CA ARG A 176 25.25 -2.71 11.15
C ARG A 176 25.13 -3.96 12.03
N ASN A 177 24.49 -3.86 13.20
CA ASN A 177 24.18 -4.99 14.07
C ASN A 177 22.68 -4.99 14.32
N LYS A 178 21.98 -6.02 13.80
CA LYS A 178 20.53 -6.18 13.91
C LYS A 178 20.15 -6.65 15.32
N PRO A 179 19.53 -5.83 16.19
CA PRO A 179 18.67 -6.39 17.22
C PRO A 179 17.44 -7.00 16.53
N SER A 180 17.02 -8.16 17.02
CA SER A 180 15.90 -8.95 16.50
C SER A 180 14.59 -8.16 16.55
N VAL A 181 14.16 -7.65 15.40
CA VAL A 181 12.84 -7.05 15.19
C VAL A 181 11.80 -8.16 15.19
N THR A 182 10.78 -8.05 16.04
CA THR A 182 9.65 -9.00 16.14
C THR A 182 8.52 -8.56 15.22
N LEU A 183 8.84 -8.27 13.96
CA LEU A 183 7.87 -8.16 12.87
C LEU A 183 8.23 -9.31 11.93
N SER A 184 7.25 -10.17 11.65
CA SER A 184 7.41 -11.48 11.00
C SER A 184 8.39 -11.44 9.83
N HIS A 185 9.62 -11.87 10.11
CA HIS A 185 10.68 -12.03 9.14
C HIS A 185 10.43 -13.34 8.39
N GLN A 186 9.55 -13.31 7.39
CA GLN A 186 9.46 -14.37 6.40
C GLN A 186 10.12 -13.87 5.12
N SER A 187 11.35 -14.34 4.93
CA SER A 187 12.15 -14.18 3.72
C SER A 187 11.34 -14.62 2.50
N SER A 188 11.07 -13.70 1.57
CA SER A 188 10.72 -14.09 0.21
C SER A 188 11.13 -13.05 -0.81
N THR A 189 11.58 -13.59 -1.94
CA THR A 189 12.14 -12.98 -3.14
C THR A 189 11.21 -11.94 -3.76
N ARG A 190 11.46 -10.65 -3.50
CA ARG A 190 11.08 -9.56 -4.39
C ARG A 190 12.29 -8.67 -4.60
N ILE A 191 12.41 -8.16 -5.82
CA ILE A 191 13.60 -7.55 -6.43
C ILE A 191 14.36 -6.69 -5.41
N GLU A 192 15.54 -7.18 -4.98
CA GLU A 192 16.52 -6.41 -4.23
C GLU A 192 17.38 -5.63 -5.24
N GLU A 193 17.06 -4.37 -5.51
CA GLU A 193 18.04 -3.43 -6.03
C GLU A 193 18.72 -2.75 -4.83
N THR A 194 19.81 -3.34 -4.36
CA THR A 194 20.67 -2.75 -3.34
C THR A 194 21.65 -1.77 -3.97
N ASP A 195 21.33 -0.48 -4.02
CA ASP A 195 22.32 0.57 -4.29
C ASP A 195 22.82 1.21 -2.98
N LEU A 196 23.73 0.50 -2.32
CA LEU A 196 24.38 0.87 -1.06
C LEU A 196 25.47 1.96 -1.18
N SER A 197 25.49 2.78 -2.24
CA SER A 197 26.60 3.73 -2.47
C SER A 197 26.27 5.22 -2.41
N GLN A 198 25.00 5.64 -2.33
CA GLN A 198 24.64 7.07 -2.32
C GLN A 198 24.08 7.61 -0.98
N SER A 199 23.85 6.75 0.02
CA SER A 199 23.21 7.14 1.29
C SER A 199 24.05 8.03 2.23
N SER A 200 25.37 8.09 2.08
CA SER A 200 26.22 8.85 3.01
C SER A 200 26.10 10.37 2.83
N THR A 201 25.81 10.85 1.62
CA THR A 201 25.77 12.29 1.31
C THR A 201 24.39 12.90 1.59
N ILE A 202 23.31 12.13 1.39
CA ILE A 202 21.93 12.60 1.57
C ILE A 202 21.57 12.68 3.07
N MET A 203 22.06 11.74 3.90
CA MET A 203 21.85 11.75 5.36
C MET A 203 22.46 12.97 6.06
N LEU A 204 23.61 13.46 5.61
CA LEU A 204 24.22 14.67 6.17
C LEU A 204 23.51 15.94 5.74
N HIS A 205 22.98 16.00 4.51
CA HIS A 205 22.28 17.17 4.01
C HIS A 205 20.88 17.33 4.63
N MET A 206 20.14 16.23 4.82
CA MET A 206 18.78 16.27 5.40
C MET A 206 18.79 16.59 6.90
N CYS A 207 19.71 16.01 7.68
CA CYS A 207 19.87 16.36 9.10
C CYS A 207 20.25 17.85 9.30
N PHE A 208 21.00 18.46 8.37
CA PHE A 208 21.36 19.88 8.47
C PHE A 208 20.19 20.82 8.11
N THR A 209 19.34 20.43 7.15
CA THR A 209 18.17 21.24 6.78
C THR A 209 17.04 21.16 7.82
N ASP A 210 16.79 19.99 8.42
CA ASP A 210 15.72 19.86 9.43
C ASP A 210 16.10 20.48 10.78
N PHE A 211 17.37 20.41 11.18
CA PHE A 211 17.83 21.09 12.40
C PHE A 211 17.79 22.63 12.30
N SER A 212 17.90 23.18 11.08
CA SER A 212 17.84 24.63 10.84
C SER A 212 16.40 25.17 10.78
N LEU A 213 15.43 24.33 10.37
CA LEU A 213 14.02 24.73 10.22
C LEU A 213 13.20 24.68 11.52
N GLN A 214 13.66 23.98 12.55
CA GLN A 214 12.96 23.93 13.85
C GLN A 214 13.43 24.98 14.87
N HIS A 215 14.51 25.73 14.59
CA HIS A 215 15.11 26.68 15.54
C HIS A 215 15.13 28.14 15.08
N THR A 216 14.35 28.51 14.05
CA THR A 216 14.32 29.87 13.46
C THR A 216 13.19 30.79 13.96
N GLU A 217 12.68 30.61 15.19
CA GLU A 217 11.82 31.63 15.83
C GLU A 217 12.29 32.13 17.21
N ALA A 218 13.45 31.73 17.69
CA ALA A 218 14.06 32.40 18.85
C ALA A 218 15.58 32.31 18.77
N ILE A 219 16.25 33.44 19.05
CA ILE A 219 17.72 33.63 19.11
C ILE A 219 18.31 34.27 17.83
N SER A 220 17.82 35.46 17.49
CA SER A 220 18.41 36.40 16.51
C SER A 220 19.72 37.07 16.99
N GLY A 221 20.49 36.50 17.91
CA GLY A 221 21.61 37.24 18.52
C GLY A 221 22.85 36.46 18.97
N VAL A 222 22.90 35.13 18.84
CA VAL A 222 24.02 34.33 19.39
C VAL A 222 24.71 33.47 18.33
N ILE A 223 24.14 33.34 17.13
CA ILE A 223 24.64 32.41 16.09
C ILE A 223 25.86 32.96 15.33
N GLU A 224 26.06 34.29 15.27
CA GLU A 224 27.15 34.89 14.49
C GLU A 224 28.57 34.65 15.04
N VAL A 225 28.73 34.29 16.33
CA VAL A 225 30.07 34.25 16.95
C VAL A 225 30.74 32.86 16.88
N VAL A 226 29.96 31.79 16.71
CA VAL A 226 30.48 30.40 16.84
C VAL A 226 30.67 29.71 15.49
N TRP A 227 29.89 30.07 14.48
CA TRP A 227 29.86 29.31 13.21
C TRP A 227 30.79 29.87 12.12
N ILE A 228 31.10 31.17 12.14
CA ILE A 228 32.01 31.80 11.17
C ILE A 228 33.44 31.22 11.24
N PRO A 229 34.04 30.94 12.42
CA PRO A 229 35.37 30.34 12.48
C PRO A 229 35.42 28.89 11.95
N LEU A 230 34.33 28.14 12.10
CA LEU A 230 34.27 26.71 11.71
C LEU A 230 34.11 26.56 10.19
N ILE A 231 33.34 27.46 9.56
CA ILE A 231 33.17 27.53 8.11
C ILE A 231 34.47 27.99 7.43
N LEU A 232 35.20 28.95 8.02
CA LEU A 232 36.51 29.39 7.52
C LEU A 232 37.60 28.31 7.64
N TRP A 233 37.50 27.42 8.63
CA TRP A 233 38.41 26.27 8.77
C TRP A 233 38.14 25.19 7.70
N LEU A 234 36.87 24.93 7.38
CA LEU A 234 36.46 23.98 6.35
C LEU A 234 36.84 24.43 4.94
N ILE A 235 36.85 25.73 4.66
CA ILE A 235 37.20 26.28 3.33
C ILE A 235 38.72 26.30 3.10
N ASN A 236 39.55 26.48 4.15
CA ASN A 236 41.01 26.53 4.01
C ASN A 236 41.72 25.17 4.15
N GLY A 237 41.01 24.09 4.50
CA GLY A 237 41.58 22.74 4.62
C GLY A 237 41.62 21.94 3.31
N TYR A 238 41.18 22.52 2.19
CA TYR A 238 41.00 21.84 0.91
C TYR A 238 41.74 22.55 -0.25
N LEU A 239 42.94 23.08 0.02
CA LEU A 239 43.89 23.57 -0.98
C LEU A 239 45.30 23.06 -0.67
#